data_AF-F9UGP1-F1
#
_entry.id   AF-F9UGP1-F1
#
_cell.length_a   1.000
_cell.length_b   1.000
_cell.length_c   1.000
_cell.angle_alpha   90.00
_cell.angle_beta   90.00
_cell.angle_gamma   90.00
#
_symmetry.space_group_name_H-M   'P 1'
#
loop_
_entity.id
_entity.type
_entity.pdbx_description
1 polymer ?
#
loop_
_entity_poly.entity_id
_entity_poly.type
_entity_poly.pdbx_seq_one_letter_code
_entity_poly.pdbx_strand_id
1 'polypeptide(L)'
;MTRLLAWHDEWSLNIDVLDAEHRGLIEHLADICHRFGPEASPRRSGDAYALIDALSDLGEAVREHFKREEELMQTVGYEDIAEHRTEHALLMAEYTDQLRRWRAEGIDVFDEEAQDNARDWILDHILGADRDFAKAFHEIEDHLPAPDHPHDVEERSRLNAARRYP
;
A
#
# COMPACT_ATOMS: atom_id res chain seq x y z
N MET A 1 -15.01 9.85 -14.96
CA MET A 1 -14.76 8.49 -15.54
C MET A 1 -13.77 7.70 -14.68
N THR A 2 -14.26 6.71 -13.95
CA THR A 2 -13.61 5.90 -12.89
C THR A 2 -12.56 4.87 -13.36
N ARG A 3 -12.02 5.02 -14.57
CA ARG A 3 -11.17 3.97 -15.19
C ARG A 3 -9.74 3.94 -14.66
N LEU A 4 -9.31 5.00 -13.97
CA LEU A 4 -7.95 5.17 -13.46
C LEU A 4 -7.70 4.50 -12.10
N LEU A 5 -8.74 3.97 -11.44
CA LEU A 5 -8.67 3.45 -10.07
C LEU A 5 -8.86 1.92 -10.01
N ALA A 6 -8.57 1.22 -11.09
CA ALA A 6 -8.65 -0.24 -11.15
C ALA A 6 -7.25 -0.84 -11.07
N TRP A 7 -7.09 -1.92 -10.32
CA TRP A 7 -5.85 -2.69 -10.29
C TRP A 7 -5.47 -3.20 -11.69
N HIS A 8 -4.20 -3.06 -12.04
CA HIS A 8 -3.61 -3.62 -13.24
C HIS A 8 -2.52 -4.63 -12.88
N ASP A 9 -2.52 -5.80 -13.54
CA ASP A 9 -1.55 -6.86 -13.25
C ASP A 9 -0.08 -6.44 -13.53
N GLU A 10 0.14 -5.35 -14.27
CA GLU A 10 1.48 -4.76 -14.47
C GLU A 10 2.08 -4.11 -13.20
N TRP A 11 1.25 -3.86 -12.18
CA TRP A 11 1.66 -3.36 -10.87
C TRP A 11 2.02 -4.48 -9.90
N SER A 12 1.80 -5.74 -10.29
CA SER A 12 2.13 -6.91 -9.49
C SER A 12 3.63 -7.00 -9.23
N LEU A 13 3.96 -7.26 -7.96
CA LEU A 13 5.29 -7.59 -7.49
C LEU A 13 5.57 -9.09 -7.58
N ASN A 14 4.57 -9.90 -7.92
CA ASN A 14 4.56 -11.35 -7.82
C ASN A 14 4.85 -11.86 -6.39
N ILE A 15 4.43 -11.08 -5.39
CA ILE A 15 4.47 -11.45 -3.98
C ILE A 15 3.02 -11.45 -3.50
N ASP A 16 2.40 -12.64 -3.44
CA ASP A 16 0.95 -12.81 -3.27
C ASP A 16 0.34 -11.98 -2.14
N VAL A 17 1.02 -11.90 -0.99
CA VAL A 17 0.54 -11.16 0.18
C VAL A 17 0.55 -9.64 -0.06
N LEU A 18 1.60 -9.10 -0.67
CA LEU A 18 1.71 -7.67 -0.96
C LEU A 18 0.77 -7.27 -2.10
N ASP A 19 0.68 -8.09 -3.16
CA ASP A 19 -0.25 -7.83 -4.25
C ASP A 19 -1.71 -7.82 -3.79
N ALA A 20 -2.08 -8.65 -2.81
CA ALA A 20 -3.40 -8.64 -2.21
C ALA A 20 -3.65 -7.35 -1.41
N GLU A 21 -2.68 -6.91 -0.61
CA GLU A 21 -2.77 -5.65 0.15
C GLU A 21 -2.84 -4.43 -0.80
N HIS A 22 -2.01 -4.37 -1.84
CA HIS A 22 -2.03 -3.31 -2.85
C HIS A 22 -3.35 -3.22 -3.60
N ARG A 23 -3.90 -4.36 -4.04
CA ARG A 23 -5.25 -4.43 -4.64
C ARG A 23 -6.28 -3.84 -3.68
N GLY A 24 -6.22 -4.21 -2.41
CA GLY A 24 -7.10 -3.69 -1.37
C GLY A 24 -7.00 -2.17 -1.19
N LEU A 25 -5.78 -1.61 -1.22
CA LEU A 25 -5.57 -0.15 -1.13
C LEU A 25 -6.16 0.59 -2.32
N ILE A 26 -5.96 0.09 -3.54
CA ILE A 26 -6.53 0.67 -4.77
C ILE A 26 -8.06 0.57 -4.76
N GLU A 27 -8.63 -0.56 -4.35
CA GLU A 27 -10.07 -0.74 -4.21
C GLU A 27 -10.67 0.19 -3.15
N HIS A 28 -9.98 0.38 -2.03
CA HIS A 28 -10.41 1.29 -0.97
C HIS A 28 -10.41 2.74 -1.46
N LEU A 29 -9.34 3.18 -2.15
CA LEU A 29 -9.29 4.50 -2.79
C LEU A 29 -10.43 4.65 -3.80
N ALA A 30 -10.69 3.64 -4.63
CA ALA A 30 -11.78 3.65 -5.60
C ALA A 30 -13.16 3.84 -4.97
N ASP A 31 -13.43 3.19 -3.82
CA ASP A 31 -14.66 3.39 -3.04
C ASP A 31 -14.80 4.83 -2.55
N ILE A 32 -13.72 5.42 -2.01
CA ILE A 32 -13.69 6.82 -1.56
C ILE A 32 -14.02 7.75 -2.74
N CYS A 33 -13.35 7.60 -3.87
CA CYS A 33 -13.60 8.39 -5.07
C CYS A 33 -15.05 8.26 -5.56
N HIS A 34 -15.64 7.06 -5.49
CA HIS A 34 -17.04 6.85 -5.87
C HIS A 34 -18.03 7.53 -4.93
N ARG A 35 -17.73 7.54 -3.62
CA ARG A 35 -18.62 8.09 -2.58
C ARG A 35 -18.53 9.61 -2.46
N PHE A 36 -17.34 10.16 -2.65
CA PHE A 36 -17.04 11.57 -2.34
C PHE A 36 -16.54 12.38 -3.55
N GLY A 37 -16.45 11.77 -4.74
CA GLY A 37 -16.04 12.47 -5.95
C GLY A 37 -17.07 13.47 -6.49
N PRO A 38 -16.70 14.32 -7.47
CA PRO A 38 -17.59 15.37 -8.00
C PRO A 38 -18.88 14.84 -8.63
N GLU A 39 -18.85 13.62 -9.18
CA GLU A 39 -20.00 12.94 -9.78
C GLU A 39 -20.91 12.25 -8.74
N ALA A 40 -20.53 12.27 -7.44
CA ALA A 40 -21.34 11.64 -6.39
C ALA A 40 -22.71 12.33 -6.28
N SER A 41 -23.76 11.52 -6.15
CA SER A 41 -25.12 12.03 -5.97
C SER A 41 -25.19 12.95 -4.74
N PRO A 42 -25.95 14.06 -4.74
CA PRO A 42 -26.14 14.91 -3.55
C PRO A 42 -26.74 14.20 -2.33
N ARG A 43 -27.23 12.96 -2.50
CA ARG A 43 -27.67 12.08 -1.41
C ARG A 43 -26.55 11.19 -0.84
N ARG A 44 -25.38 11.20 -1.48
CA ARG A 44 -24.16 10.45 -1.20
C ARG A 44 -22.95 11.34 -0.87
N SER A 45 -22.97 12.62 -1.26
CA SER A 45 -22.02 13.62 -0.79
C SER A 45 -22.13 13.69 0.73
N GLY A 46 -21.17 13.04 1.40
CA GLY A 46 -21.12 12.99 2.85
C GLY A 46 -20.76 14.35 3.42
N ASP A 47 -21.23 14.59 4.63
CA ASP A 47 -20.69 15.62 5.52
C ASP A 47 -19.15 15.59 5.47
N ALA A 48 -18.47 16.74 5.53
CA ALA A 48 -17.00 16.84 5.47
C ALA A 48 -16.31 15.86 6.44
N TYR A 49 -16.93 15.59 7.59
CA TYR A 49 -16.46 14.58 8.54
C TYR A 49 -16.38 13.16 7.95
N ALA A 50 -17.33 12.75 7.12
CA ALA A 50 -17.36 11.42 6.53
C ALA A 50 -16.27 11.19 5.49
N LEU A 51 -15.90 12.22 4.71
CA LEU A 51 -14.76 12.13 3.79
C LEU A 51 -13.46 11.98 4.57
N ILE A 52 -13.26 12.81 5.60
CA ILE A 52 -12.06 12.75 6.43
C ILE A 52 -11.95 11.42 7.17
N ASP A 53 -13.05 10.86 7.66
CA ASP A 53 -13.06 9.55 8.31
C ASP A 53 -12.67 8.45 7.31
N ALA A 54 -13.23 8.46 6.09
CA ALA A 54 -12.87 7.48 5.06
C ALA A 54 -11.40 7.57 4.62
N LEU A 55 -10.85 8.78 4.50
CA LEU A 55 -9.42 8.97 4.26
C LEU A 55 -8.59 8.53 5.47
N SER A 56 -9.05 8.76 6.69
CA SER A 56 -8.36 8.27 7.90
C SER A 56 -8.26 6.73 7.89
N ASP A 57 -9.34 6.04 7.48
CA ASP A 57 -9.37 4.59 7.35
C ASP A 57 -8.40 4.09 6.26
N LEU A 58 -8.29 4.80 5.12
CA LEU A 58 -7.30 4.49 4.09
C LEU A 58 -5.87 4.64 4.64
N GLY A 59 -5.58 5.72 5.37
CA GLY A 59 -4.28 5.92 5.99
C GLY A 59 -3.90 4.87 7.04
N GLU A 60 -4.88 4.27 7.72
CA GLU A 60 -4.65 3.12 8.60
C GLU A 60 -4.35 1.84 7.80
N ALA A 61 -5.08 1.60 6.72
CA ALA A 61 -4.81 0.47 5.83
C ALA A 61 -3.39 0.53 5.25
N VAL A 62 -2.92 1.70 4.82
CA VAL A 62 -1.54 1.88 4.33
C VAL A 62 -0.51 1.65 5.45
N ARG A 63 -0.79 2.11 6.67
CA ARG A 63 0.11 1.88 7.82
C ARG A 63 0.29 0.40 8.15
N GLU A 64 -0.80 -0.37 8.15
CA GLU A 64 -0.72 -1.81 8.40
C GLU A 64 -0.01 -2.55 7.27
N HIS A 65 -0.21 -2.12 6.03
CA HIS A 65 0.54 -2.63 4.87
C HIS A 65 2.06 -2.38 5.02
N PHE A 66 2.48 -1.13 5.29
CA PHE A 66 3.90 -0.82 5.52
C PHE A 66 4.52 -1.66 6.63
N LYS A 67 3.79 -1.86 7.72
CA LYS A 67 4.26 -2.72 8.82
C LYS A 67 4.45 -4.18 8.37
N ARG A 68 3.49 -4.73 7.61
CA ARG A 68 3.60 -6.10 7.04
C ARG A 68 4.81 -6.21 6.14
N GLU A 69 4.99 -5.26 5.26
CA GLU A 69 6.09 -5.25 4.31
C GLU A 69 7.43 -5.17 5.02
N GLU A 70 7.57 -4.29 6.02
CA GLU A 70 8.77 -4.21 6.86
C GLU A 70 9.06 -5.50 7.62
N GLU A 71 8.02 -6.19 8.13
CA GLU A 71 8.17 -7.51 8.75
C GLU A 71 8.67 -8.55 7.74
N LEU A 72 8.19 -8.49 6.50
CA LEU A 72 8.63 -9.36 5.40
C LEU A 72 10.09 -9.08 5.02
N MET A 73 10.44 -7.80 4.79
CA MET A 73 11.81 -7.34 4.52
C MET A 73 12.78 -7.80 5.60
N GLN A 74 12.39 -7.66 6.87
CA GLN A 74 13.21 -8.11 8.00
C GLN A 74 13.38 -9.63 8.03
N THR A 75 12.34 -10.38 7.66
CA THR A 75 12.37 -11.84 7.63
C THR A 75 13.32 -12.38 6.57
N VAL A 76 13.38 -11.73 5.41
CA VAL A 76 14.27 -12.14 4.31
C VAL A 76 15.65 -11.48 4.36
N GLY A 77 15.87 -10.55 5.29
CA GLY A 77 17.15 -9.87 5.45
C GLY A 77 17.45 -8.85 4.36
N TYR A 78 16.44 -8.13 3.88
CA TYR A 78 16.60 -7.09 2.87
C TYR A 78 17.55 -5.98 3.36
N GLU A 79 18.60 -5.71 2.58
CA GLU A 79 19.71 -4.82 2.98
C GLU A 79 19.26 -3.36 3.16
N ASP A 80 18.34 -2.88 2.31
CA ASP A 80 17.91 -1.48 2.26
C ASP A 80 16.66 -1.19 3.11
N ILE A 81 16.30 -2.10 4.03
CA ILE A 81 15.14 -1.93 4.93
C ILE A 81 15.13 -0.61 5.70
N ALA A 82 16.31 -0.06 6.04
CA ALA A 82 16.40 1.20 6.77
C ALA A 82 16.01 2.41 5.90
N GLU A 83 16.37 2.39 4.61
CA GLU A 83 15.98 3.42 3.64
C GLU A 83 14.49 3.32 3.36
N HIS A 84 13.99 2.10 3.10
CA HIS A 84 12.57 1.86 2.83
C HIS A 84 11.67 2.29 4.01
N ARG A 85 12.05 1.96 5.26
CA ARG A 85 11.36 2.46 6.48
C ARG A 85 11.33 3.98 6.59
N THR A 86 12.39 4.64 6.12
CA THR A 86 12.46 6.10 6.13
C THR A 86 11.48 6.67 5.12
N GLU A 87 11.36 6.07 3.94
CA GLU A 87 10.36 6.43 2.93
C GLU A 87 8.94 6.27 3.49
N HIS A 88 8.58 5.12 4.08
CA HIS A 88 7.29 4.93 4.74
C HIS A 88 6.96 6.02 5.76
N ALA A 89 7.93 6.37 6.61
CA ALA A 89 7.75 7.39 7.63
C ALA A 89 7.49 8.78 7.02
N LEU A 90 8.16 9.12 5.91
CA LEU A 90 7.96 10.37 5.18
C LEU A 90 6.58 10.40 4.51
N LEU A 91 6.23 9.33 3.77
CA LEU A 91 4.94 9.17 3.12
C LEU A 91 3.79 9.33 4.13
N MET A 92 3.86 8.67 5.29
CA MET A 92 2.83 8.80 6.33
C MET A 92 2.80 10.19 6.99
N ALA A 93 3.93 10.87 7.09
CA ALA A 93 3.98 12.24 7.61
C ALA A 93 3.30 13.21 6.64
N GLU A 94 3.58 13.10 5.35
CA GLU A 94 2.95 13.89 4.29
C GLU A 94 1.44 13.64 4.22
N TYR A 95 1.03 12.37 4.25
CA TYR A 95 -0.37 11.97 4.28
C TYR A 95 -1.11 12.57 5.48
N THR A 96 -0.52 12.46 6.67
CA THR A 96 -1.10 12.99 7.91
C THR A 96 -1.23 14.51 7.88
N ASP A 97 -0.25 15.21 7.32
CA ASP A 97 -0.31 16.67 7.16
C ASP A 97 -1.42 17.08 6.17
N GLN A 98 -1.49 16.41 5.02
CA GLN A 98 -2.54 16.65 4.02
C GLN A 98 -3.94 16.43 4.60
N LEU A 99 -4.14 15.34 5.35
CA LEU A 99 -5.42 15.04 6.00
C LEU A 99 -5.80 16.11 7.04
N ARG A 100 -4.82 16.64 7.79
CA ARG A 100 -5.05 17.76 8.72
C ARG A 100 -5.47 19.04 8.00
N ARG A 101 -4.81 19.37 6.89
CA ARG A 101 -5.15 20.54 6.07
C ARG A 101 -6.56 20.44 5.51
N TRP A 102 -6.89 19.30 4.90
CA TRP A 102 -8.24 19.00 4.41
C TRP A 102 -9.32 19.07 5.49
N ARG A 103 -9.05 18.55 6.68
CA ARG A 103 -9.97 18.68 7.83
C ARG A 103 -10.17 20.14 8.24
N ALA A 104 -9.11 20.94 8.25
CA ALA A 104 -9.19 22.36 8.63
C ALA A 104 -9.91 23.22 7.59
N GLU A 105 -9.75 22.89 6.31
CA GLU A 105 -10.46 23.52 5.19
C GLU A 105 -11.94 23.08 5.12
N GLY A 106 -12.26 21.93 5.71
CA GLY A 106 -13.63 21.40 5.73
C GLY A 106 -14.06 20.85 4.37
N ILE A 107 -13.14 20.19 3.65
CA ILE A 107 -13.46 19.61 2.35
C ILE A 107 -14.52 18.51 2.50
N ASP A 108 -15.51 18.55 1.62
CA ASP A 108 -16.60 17.58 1.52
C ASP A 108 -16.65 16.87 0.15
N VAL A 109 -15.85 17.36 -0.79
CA VAL A 109 -15.66 16.77 -2.12
C VAL A 109 -14.19 16.38 -2.28
N PHE A 110 -13.97 15.14 -2.68
CA PHE A 110 -12.66 14.64 -3.08
C PHE A 110 -12.53 14.87 -4.58
N ASP A 111 -11.99 16.03 -4.98
CA ASP A 111 -11.93 16.44 -6.38
C ASP A 111 -10.98 15.57 -7.23
N GLU A 112 -11.05 15.73 -8.55
CA GLU A 112 -10.29 14.88 -9.50
C GLU A 112 -8.77 15.00 -9.29
N GLU A 113 -8.26 16.19 -8.95
CA GLU A 113 -6.84 16.41 -8.69
C GLU A 113 -6.40 15.67 -7.42
N ALA A 114 -7.18 15.75 -6.35
CA ALA A 114 -6.90 15.02 -5.11
C ALA A 114 -6.98 13.50 -5.30
N GLN A 115 -7.90 13.01 -6.14
CA GLN A 115 -8.00 11.60 -6.50
C GLN A 115 -6.77 11.12 -7.28
N ASP A 116 -6.33 11.89 -8.28
CA ASP A 116 -5.16 11.57 -9.09
C ASP A 116 -3.89 11.57 -8.24
N ASN A 117 -3.71 12.59 -7.39
CA ASN A 117 -2.57 12.68 -6.48
C ASN A 117 -2.52 11.51 -5.49
N ALA A 118 -3.67 11.09 -4.93
CA ALA A 118 -3.71 9.95 -4.01
C ALA A 118 -3.41 8.63 -4.72
N ARG A 119 -3.88 8.44 -5.95
CA ARG A 119 -3.54 7.26 -6.76
C ARG A 119 -2.06 7.24 -7.06
N ASP A 120 -1.52 8.34 -7.58
CA ASP A 120 -0.13 8.42 -8.00
C ASP A 120 0.81 8.25 -6.80
N TRP A 121 0.45 8.78 -5.63
CA TRP A 121 1.18 8.52 -4.38
C TRP A 121 1.27 7.03 -4.01
N ILE A 122 0.19 6.26 -4.15
CA ILE A 122 0.23 4.80 -3.90
C ILE A 122 1.07 4.11 -4.97
N LEU A 123 0.86 4.45 -6.25
CA LEU A 123 1.53 3.78 -7.36
C LEU A 123 3.01 4.10 -7.45
N ASP A 124 3.43 5.33 -7.17
CA ASP A 124 4.83 5.73 -7.21
C ASP A 124 5.65 4.94 -6.20
N HIS A 125 5.09 4.69 -5.00
CA HIS A 125 5.71 3.83 -4.00
C HIS A 125 5.80 2.37 -4.47
N ILE A 126 4.67 1.76 -4.88
CA ILE A 126 4.62 0.38 -5.38
C ILE A 126 5.57 0.14 -6.55
N LEU A 127 5.58 1.05 -7.52
CA LEU A 127 6.34 0.91 -8.76
C LEU A 127 7.82 1.30 -8.59
N GLY A 128 8.14 1.98 -7.49
CA GLY A 128 9.48 2.36 -7.07
C GLY A 128 10.03 1.41 -6.00
N ALA A 129 9.86 1.77 -4.73
CA ALA A 129 10.50 1.12 -3.60
C ALA A 129 10.10 -0.35 -3.44
N ASP A 130 8.81 -0.67 -3.51
CA ASP A 130 8.35 -2.06 -3.31
C ASP A 130 8.80 -2.95 -4.47
N ARG A 131 8.93 -2.39 -5.67
CA ARG A 131 9.46 -3.11 -6.83
C ARG A 131 10.95 -3.40 -6.68
N ASP A 132 11.71 -2.50 -6.08
CA ASP A 132 13.13 -2.76 -5.76
C ASP A 132 13.26 -3.82 -4.66
N PHE A 133 12.40 -3.76 -3.64
CA PHE A 133 12.29 -4.84 -2.66
C PHE A 133 11.91 -6.17 -3.31
N ALA A 134 10.92 -6.20 -4.20
CA ALA A 134 10.46 -7.41 -4.85
C ALA A 134 11.55 -8.09 -5.68
N LYS A 135 12.38 -7.32 -6.39
CA LYS A 135 13.55 -7.87 -7.09
C LYS A 135 14.48 -8.61 -6.11
N ALA A 136 14.84 -7.96 -5.00
CA ALA A 136 15.69 -8.56 -3.98
C ALA A 136 15.04 -9.80 -3.35
N PHE A 137 13.73 -9.75 -3.08
CA PHE A 137 12.97 -10.87 -2.54
C PHE A 137 13.05 -12.11 -3.45
N HIS A 138 12.84 -11.94 -4.76
CA HIS A 138 12.91 -13.04 -5.73
C HIS A 138 14.35 -13.55 -5.91
N GLU A 139 15.34 -12.67 -5.88
CA GLU A 139 16.75 -13.07 -5.90
C GLU A 139 17.09 -13.93 -4.67
N ILE A 140 16.61 -13.57 -3.48
CA ILE A 140 16.79 -14.35 -2.27
C ILE A 140 16.07 -15.70 -2.40
N GLU A 141 14.82 -15.72 -2.88
CA GLU A 141 14.04 -16.96 -3.05
C GLU A 141 14.72 -17.95 -4.02
N ASP A 142 15.25 -17.45 -5.14
CA ASP A 142 15.93 -18.25 -6.17
C ASP A 142 17.27 -18.84 -5.68
N HIS A 143 17.96 -18.15 -4.77
CA HIS A 143 19.26 -18.57 -4.24
C HIS A 143 19.17 -19.34 -2.92
N LEU A 144 17.96 -19.61 -2.40
CA LEU A 144 17.79 -20.54 -1.28
C LEU A 144 18.31 -21.92 -1.69
N PRO A 145 19.30 -22.48 -0.97
CA PRO A 145 19.80 -23.81 -1.29
C PRO A 145 18.65 -24.82 -1.28
N ALA A 146 18.69 -25.77 -2.22
CA ALA A 146 17.85 -26.96 -2.11
C ALA A 146 18.06 -27.55 -0.71
N PRO A 147 17.00 -28.04 -0.03
CA PRO A 147 17.09 -28.40 1.38
C PRO A 147 17.97 -29.65 1.52
N ASP A 148 19.27 -29.44 1.65
CA ASP A 148 20.27 -30.48 1.89
C ASP A 148 20.67 -30.50 3.36
N HIS A 149 20.44 -29.41 4.11
CA HIS A 149 20.70 -29.31 5.54
C HIS A 149 19.46 -28.85 6.35
N PRO A 150 19.26 -29.34 7.59
CA PRO A 150 18.13 -28.93 8.45
C PRO A 150 18.01 -27.43 8.75
N HIS A 151 19.08 -26.63 8.57
CA HIS A 151 19.01 -25.17 8.70
C HIS A 151 18.31 -24.51 7.49
N ASP A 152 18.48 -25.05 6.29
CA ASP A 152 17.85 -24.57 5.05
C ASP A 152 16.34 -24.81 5.06
N VAL A 153 15.90 -25.84 5.79
CA VAL A 153 14.48 -26.15 6.03
C VAL A 153 13.82 -25.09 6.90
N GLU A 154 14.56 -24.51 7.85
CA GLU A 154 14.05 -23.50 8.76
C GLU A 154 13.91 -22.14 8.07
N GLU A 155 14.88 -21.77 7.23
CA GLU A 155 14.85 -20.56 6.41
C GLU A 155 13.73 -20.61 5.35
N ARG A 156 13.59 -21.73 4.63
CA ARG A 156 12.43 -21.98 3.76
C ARG A 156 11.11 -22.02 4.51
N SER A 157 11.07 -22.54 5.74
CA SER A 157 9.84 -22.53 6.53
C SER A 157 9.42 -21.13 6.94
N ARG A 158 10.39 -20.22 7.21
CA ARG A 158 10.12 -18.80 7.47
C ARG A 158 9.59 -18.09 6.23
N LEU A 159 10.20 -18.29 5.05
CA LEU A 159 9.69 -17.74 3.79
C LEU A 159 8.28 -18.29 3.43
N ASN A 160 8.08 -19.60 3.58
CA ASN A 160 6.76 -20.21 3.32
C ASN A 160 5.70 -19.80 4.35
N ALA A 161 6.09 -19.50 5.60
CA ALA A 161 5.19 -18.92 6.59
C ALA A 161 4.83 -17.48 6.23
N ALA A 162 5.79 -16.69 5.75
CA ALA A 162 5.55 -15.33 5.26
C ALA A 162 4.58 -15.31 4.05
N ARG A 163 4.60 -16.35 3.19
CA ARG A 163 3.60 -16.56 2.12
C ARG A 163 2.19 -16.92 2.60
N ARG A 164 2.01 -17.31 3.87
CA ARG A 164 0.76 -17.94 4.37
C ARG A 164 0.09 -17.19 5.51
N TYR A 165 0.58 -16.03 5.92
CA TYR A 165 -0.13 -15.24 6.93
C TYR A 165 -1.41 -14.65 6.30
N PRO A 166 -2.60 -15.01 6.82
CA PRO A 166 -3.87 -14.46 6.36
C PRO A 166 -4.08 -13.01 6.79
#